data_AF-A0A136N6H6-F1
#
_entry.id   AF-A0A136N6H6-F1
#
_cell.length_a   1.000
_cell.length_b   1.000
_cell.length_c   1.000
_cell.angle_alpha   90.00
_cell.angle_beta   90.00
_cell.angle_gamma   90.00
#
_symmetry.space_group_name_H-M   'P 1'
#
loop_
_entity.id
_entity.type
_entity.pdbx_description
1 polymer ?
#
loop_
_entity_poly.entity_id
_entity_poly.type
_entity_poly.pdbx_seq_one_letter_code
_entity_poly.pdbx_strand_id
1 'polypeptide(L)'
;MKKVLTRLQGRLEKPQHIVVKYKYSLESQRTYLLEWAEKEKKIAFENIFQKCEDRIHAIFNFLAMLELIQQKYLLILIGEGRNNFIIEWNENRENEELILNEPN
;
A
#
# COMPACT_ATOMS: atom_id res chain seq x y z
N MET A 1 -46.12 -11.41 36.53
CA MET A 1 -44.75 -11.30 37.09
C MET A 1 -43.73 -11.22 35.95
N LYS A 2 -43.22 -10.03 35.67
CA LYS A 2 -42.05 -9.79 34.80
C LYS A 2 -40.80 -10.02 35.64
N LYS A 3 -39.94 -10.98 35.29
CA LYS A 3 -38.49 -11.06 35.64
C LYS A 3 -37.94 -12.45 35.32
N VAL A 4 -37.72 -12.78 34.04
CA VAL A 4 -36.73 -13.85 33.70
C VAL A 4 -36.33 -13.91 32.21
N LEU A 5 -37.06 -13.25 31.30
CA LEU A 5 -36.80 -13.38 29.85
C LEU A 5 -35.61 -12.55 29.33
N THR A 6 -35.06 -11.62 30.12
CA THR A 6 -34.07 -10.63 29.63
C THR A 6 -32.60 -11.02 29.86
N ARG A 7 -32.29 -12.31 30.12
CA ARG A 7 -30.88 -12.74 30.35
C ARG A 7 -30.32 -13.72 29.31
N LEU A 8 -31.13 -14.18 28.35
CA LEU A 8 -30.71 -15.16 27.34
C LEU A 8 -30.53 -14.59 25.92
N GLN A 9 -30.85 -13.32 25.67
CA GLN A 9 -30.69 -12.71 24.34
C GLN A 9 -29.32 -12.02 24.13
N GLY A 10 -28.58 -11.71 25.20
CA GLY A 10 -27.32 -10.95 25.10
C GLY A 10 -26.06 -11.76 24.75
N ARG A 11 -26.17 -13.02 24.32
CA ARG A 11 -25.01 -13.88 24.00
C ARG A 11 -24.87 -14.29 22.54
N LEU A 12 -25.80 -13.92 21.68
CA LEU A 12 -25.80 -14.33 20.27
C LEU A 12 -25.41 -13.21 19.29
N GLU A 13 -25.25 -11.98 19.75
CA GLU A 13 -24.70 -10.87 18.95
C GLU A 13 -23.22 -10.69 19.30
N LYS A 14 -22.40 -11.70 19.05
CA LYS A 14 -20.98 -11.39 18.82
C LYS A 14 -20.90 -11.01 17.34
N PRO A 15 -20.63 -9.73 16.99
CA PRO A 15 -20.31 -9.42 15.61
C PRO A 15 -19.13 -10.31 15.27
N GLN A 16 -19.32 -11.24 14.34
CA GLN A 16 -18.20 -11.91 13.72
C GLN A 16 -17.42 -10.79 13.05
N HIS A 17 -16.42 -10.26 13.74
CA HIS A 17 -15.30 -9.59 13.11
C HIS A 17 -14.65 -10.68 12.28
N ILE A 18 -15.21 -10.93 11.09
CA ILE A 18 -14.51 -11.63 10.05
C ILE A 18 -13.42 -10.64 9.71
N VAL A 19 -12.26 -10.79 10.36
CA VAL A 19 -11.03 -10.20 9.89
C VAL A 19 -10.80 -10.89 8.55
N VAL A 20 -11.37 -10.32 7.50
CA VAL A 20 -11.03 -10.66 6.14
C VAL A 20 -9.57 -10.28 6.03
N LYS A 21 -8.69 -11.22 6.36
CA LYS A 21 -7.28 -11.14 6.05
C LYS A 21 -7.23 -11.16 4.53
N TYR A 22 -7.31 -9.99 3.92
CA TYR A 22 -6.91 -9.84 2.53
C TYR A 22 -5.51 -10.45 2.44
N LYS A 23 -5.33 -11.39 1.51
CA LYS A 23 -4.05 -12.11 1.35
C LYS A 23 -2.88 -11.14 1.07
N TYR A 24 -3.21 -9.92 0.66
CA TYR A 24 -2.29 -8.81 0.40
C TYR A 24 -2.58 -7.69 1.39
N SER A 25 -1.56 -7.26 2.15
CA SER A 25 -1.62 -6.03 2.93
C SER A 25 -0.99 -4.90 2.11
N LEU A 26 -1.49 -3.68 2.27
CA LEU A 26 -0.89 -2.50 1.62
C LEU A 26 0.58 -2.35 2.03
N GLU A 27 0.88 -2.61 3.30
CA GLU A 27 2.24 -2.60 3.84
C GLU A 27 3.18 -3.58 3.12
N SER A 28 2.73 -4.81 2.85
CA SER A 28 3.58 -5.79 2.15
C SER A 28 3.82 -5.42 0.70
N GLN A 29 2.80 -4.88 0.01
CA GLN A 29 2.96 -4.39 -1.36
C GLN A 29 3.90 -3.19 -1.44
N ARG A 30 3.84 -2.30 -0.45
CA ARG A 30 4.75 -1.15 -0.35
C ARG A 30 6.20 -1.59 -0.21
N THR A 31 6.50 -2.47 0.75
CA THR A 31 7.86 -2.98 0.95
C THR A 31 8.37 -3.70 -0.30
N TYR A 32 7.54 -4.54 -0.91
CA TYR A 32 7.87 -5.22 -2.16
C TYR A 32 8.21 -4.24 -3.30
N LEU A 33 7.35 -3.25 -3.54
CA LEU A 33 7.55 -2.25 -4.59
C LEU A 33 8.81 -1.40 -4.34
N LEU A 34 9.09 -1.07 -3.07
CA LEU A 34 10.26 -0.29 -2.68
C LEU A 34 11.56 -1.06 -2.98
N GLU A 35 11.68 -2.29 -2.50
CA GLU A 35 12.86 -3.15 -2.74
C GLU A 35 13.05 -3.42 -4.24
N TRP A 36 11.95 -3.64 -4.95
CA TRP A 36 11.99 -3.90 -6.38
C TRP A 36 12.42 -2.66 -7.18
N ALA A 37 11.88 -1.48 -6.86
CA ALA A 37 12.26 -0.23 -7.50
C ALA A 37 13.70 0.18 -7.20
N GLU A 38 14.17 0.00 -5.96
CA GLU A 38 15.56 0.25 -5.58
C GLU A 38 16.53 -0.61 -6.38
N LYS A 39 16.17 -1.88 -6.64
CA LYS A 39 16.98 -2.83 -7.39
C LYS A 39 16.99 -2.56 -8.90
N GLU A 40 15.83 -2.38 -9.52
CA GLU A 40 15.71 -2.22 -10.97
C GLU A 40 16.02 -0.78 -11.43
N LYS A 41 15.91 0.21 -10.54
CA LYS A 41 16.03 1.66 -10.77
C LYS A 41 14.98 2.25 -11.71
N LYS A 42 14.55 1.52 -12.74
CA LYS A 42 13.51 1.90 -13.71
C LYS A 42 12.61 0.71 -14.01
N ILE A 43 11.32 0.89 -13.81
CA ILE A 43 10.30 -0.15 -14.00
C ILE A 43 9.23 0.40 -14.94
N ALA A 44 8.92 -0.31 -16.03
CA ALA A 44 7.76 0.02 -16.84
C ALA A 44 6.47 -0.24 -16.06
N PHE A 45 5.51 0.69 -16.10
CA PHE A 45 4.26 0.57 -15.35
C PHE A 45 3.53 -0.77 -15.59
N GLU A 46 3.50 -1.25 -16.84
CA GLU A 46 2.87 -2.53 -17.19
C GLU A 46 3.46 -3.71 -16.42
N ASN A 47 4.77 -3.69 -16.12
CA ASN A 47 5.45 -4.76 -15.39
C ASN A 47 4.95 -4.87 -13.95
N ILE A 48 4.45 -3.78 -13.36
CA ILE A 48 3.88 -3.78 -12.00
C ILE A 48 2.62 -4.66 -11.94
N PHE A 49 1.85 -4.71 -13.03
CA PHE A 49 0.59 -5.47 -13.10
C PHE A 49 0.77 -6.89 -13.64
N GLN A 50 1.86 -7.18 -14.36
CA GLN A 50 2.11 -8.53 -14.89
C GLN A 50 2.20 -9.61 -13.81
N LYS A 51 2.63 -9.26 -12.60
CA LYS A 51 2.76 -10.19 -11.47
C LYS A 51 1.51 -10.25 -10.56
N CYS A 52 0.44 -9.53 -10.91
CA CYS A 52 -0.78 -9.52 -10.12
C CYS A 52 -1.63 -10.76 -10.39
N GLU A 53 -2.01 -11.49 -9.34
CA GLU A 53 -2.87 -12.68 -9.41
C GLU A 53 -4.33 -12.33 -9.72
N ASP A 54 -4.84 -11.21 -9.20
CA ASP A 54 -6.22 -10.79 -9.36
C ASP A 54 -6.38 -9.26 -9.40
N ARG A 55 -7.61 -8.81 -9.63
CA ARG A 55 -7.95 -7.37 -9.68
C ARG A 55 -7.77 -6.66 -8.35
N ILE A 56 -7.94 -7.36 -7.23
CA ILE A 56 -7.77 -6.79 -5.90
C ILE A 56 -6.27 -6.53 -5.64
N HIS A 57 -5.41 -7.49 -5.97
CA HIS A 57 -3.96 -7.36 -5.92
C HIS A 57 -3.49 -6.17 -6.78
N ALA A 58 -4.01 -6.03 -8.00
CA ALA A 58 -3.71 -4.88 -8.85
C ALA A 58 -4.09 -3.53 -8.21
N ILE A 59 -5.26 -3.45 -7.55
CA ILE A 59 -5.68 -2.25 -6.82
C ILE A 59 -4.72 -1.94 -5.67
N PHE A 60 -4.34 -2.95 -4.86
CA PHE A 60 -3.40 -2.76 -3.75
C PHE A 60 -2.02 -2.31 -4.23
N ASN A 61 -1.50 -2.91 -5.30
CA ASN A 61 -0.23 -2.48 -5.91
C ASN A 61 -0.31 -1.05 -6.43
N PHE A 62 -1.41 -0.68 -7.08
CA PHE A 62 -1.60 0.68 -7.56
C PHE A 62 -1.64 1.69 -6.40
N LEU A 63 -2.38 1.40 -5.34
CA LEU A 63 -2.45 2.26 -4.14
C LEU A 63 -1.08 2.39 -3.46
N ALA A 64 -0.35 1.28 -3.27
CA ALA A 64 0.98 1.30 -2.68
C ALA A 64 1.98 2.08 -3.55
N MET A 65 1.90 1.95 -4.87
CA MET A 65 2.72 2.72 -5.81
C MET A 65 2.43 4.22 -5.70
N LEU A 66 1.16 4.63 -5.69
CA LEU A 66 0.78 6.04 -5.53
C LEU A 66 1.25 6.61 -4.19
N GLU A 67 1.18 5.83 -3.11
CA GLU A 67 1.71 6.23 -1.80
C GLU A 67 3.22 6.49 -1.86
N LEU A 68 3.99 5.58 -2.48
CA LEU A 68 5.44 5.73 -2.63
C LEU A 68 5.82 6.94 -3.50
N ILE A 69 5.05 7.23 -4.54
CA ILE A 69 5.21 8.44 -5.36
C ILE A 69 4.95 9.69 -4.51
N GLN A 70 3.87 9.69 -3.71
CA GLN A 70 3.54 10.80 -2.82
C GLN A 70 4.64 11.06 -1.78
N GLN A 71 5.24 10.00 -1.25
CA GLN A 71 6.39 10.04 -0.32
C GLN A 71 7.74 10.35 -1.01
N LYS A 72 7.72 10.57 -2.33
CA LYS A 72 8.89 10.83 -3.18
C LYS A 72 9.94 9.72 -3.16
N TYR A 73 9.54 8.47 -2.91
CA TYR A 73 10.42 7.31 -3.15
C TYR A 73 10.51 6.97 -4.63
N LEU A 74 9.43 7.24 -5.38
CA LEU A 74 9.33 6.93 -6.81
C LEU A 74 8.97 8.19 -7.61
N LEU A 75 9.53 8.31 -8.80
CA LEU A 75 9.21 9.33 -9.79
C LEU A 75 8.46 8.68 -10.96
N ILE A 76 7.51 9.40 -11.55
CA ILE A 76 6.81 8.96 -12.77
C ILE A 76 7.33 9.76 -13.96
N LEU A 77 7.80 9.06 -14.98
CA LEU A 77 8.15 9.59 -16.28
C LEU A 77 7.05 9.22 -17.27
N ILE A 78 6.36 10.21 -17.83
CA ILE A 78 5.27 10.00 -18.80
C ILE A 78 5.84 10.13 -20.22
N GLY A 79 5.70 9.07 -21.02
CA GLY A 79 6.08 9.04 -22.43
C GLY A 79 4.94 9.43 -23.38
N GLU A 80 5.24 9.50 -24.68
CA GLU A 80 4.27 9.83 -25.73
C GLU A 80 3.38 8.61 -26.05
N GLY A 81 2.42 8.30 -25.18
CA GLY A 81 1.47 7.20 -25.38
C GLY A 81 0.52 6.98 -24.20
N ARG A 82 -0.62 6.33 -24.44
CA ARG A 82 -1.53 5.91 -23.34
C ARG A 82 -0.85 4.81 -22.53
N ASN A 83 -0.86 4.95 -21.21
CA ASN A 83 -0.22 4.03 -20.25
C ASN A 83 1.30 3.84 -20.43
N ASN A 84 1.95 4.71 -21.21
CA ASN A 84 3.39 4.66 -21.42
C ASN A 84 4.10 5.48 -20.35
N PHE A 85 4.19 4.96 -19.12
CA PHE A 85 4.94 5.62 -18.07
C PHE A 85 5.91 4.67 -17.36
N ILE A 86 7.05 5.23 -16.99
CA ILE A 86 8.15 4.55 -16.33
C ILE A 86 8.20 5.06 -14.89
N ILE A 87 8.29 4.12 -13.97
CA ILE A 87 8.52 4.38 -12.56
C ILE A 87 10.03 4.36 -12.34
N GLU A 88 10.59 5.46 -11.86
CA GLU A 88 12.02 5.62 -11.57
C GLU A 88 12.23 5.72 -10.07
N TRP A 89 13.26 5.07 -9.55
CA TRP A 89 13.68 5.18 -8.16
C TRP A 89 14.26 6.57 -7.88
N ASN A 90 13.76 7.25 -6.84
CA ASN A 90 14.27 8.56 -6.47
C ASN A 90 15.51 8.45 -5.58
N GLU A 91 16.70 8.50 -6.19
CA GLU A 91 17.98 8.52 -5.46
C GLU A 91 18.25 9.85 -4.74
N ASN A 92 17.64 10.94 -5.21
CA ASN A 92 17.84 12.29 -4.66
C ASN A 92 16.83 12.64 -3.56
N ARG A 93 16.33 11.64 -2.83
CA ARG A 93 15.43 11.88 -1.71
C ARG A 93 16.22 12.58 -0.61
N GLU A 94 15.91 13.85 -0.36
CA GLU A 94 16.32 14.52 0.88
C GLU A 94 15.73 13.68 2.03
N ASN A 95 16.60 12.97 2.76
CA ASN A 95 16.19 12.33 4.00
C ASN A 95 15.77 13.48 4.93
N GLU A 96 14.47 13.65 5.15
CA GLU A 96 13.93 14.60 6.15
C GLU A 96 14.44 14.30 7.58
N GLU A 97 15.13 13.18 7.79
CA GLU A 97 15.92 12.91 8.97
C GLU A 97 17.27 13.66 8.92
N LEU A 98 17.28 14.95 9.27
CA LEU A 98 18.42 15.66 9.90
C LEU A 98 18.12 17.13 10.29
N ILE A 99 16.90 17.43 10.79
CA ILE A 99 16.65 18.68 11.55
C ILE A 99 15.99 18.37 12.88
N LEU A 100 16.65 17.56 13.72
CA LEU A 100 16.40 17.53 15.15
C LEU A 100 17.76 17.48 15.85
N ASN A 101 18.05 18.54 16.61
CA ASN A 101 19.11 18.70 17.62
C ASN A 101 20.32 19.57 17.22
N GLU A 102 20.11 20.89 17.13
CA GLU A 102 21.07 21.81 17.76
C GLU A 102 20.35 22.53 18.92
N PRO A 103 20.56 22.12 20.18
CA PRO A 103 20.23 22.99 21.31
C PRO A 103 21.31 24.07 21.38
N ASN A 104 20.90 25.32 21.16
CA ASN A 104 21.66 26.50 21.57
C ASN A 104 21.44 26.76 23.07
#